data_AF-A0A1E7DUB5-F1
#
_entry.id   AF-A0A1E7DUB5-F1
#
_cell.length_a   1.000
_cell.length_b   1.000
_cell.length_c   1.000
_cell.angle_alpha   90.00
_cell.angle_beta   90.00
_cell.angle_gamma   90.00
#
_symmetry.space_group_name_H-M   'P 1'
#
loop_
_entity.id
_entity.type
_entity.pdbx_description
1 polymer ?
#
loop_
_entity_poly.entity_id
_entity_poly.type
_entity_poly.pdbx_seq_one_letter_code
_entity_poly.pdbx_strand_id
1 'polypeptide(L)'
;MSIKLKLIILVAVLIAAMISTGIFSIYTFNDTNKQMLEIQEDAKLLQIAKHLQYRLTGISNDERAFLINGDPQFTEGMAEKKEGIDVYLQESLKLAAHTAETEKIKEIQSYIEDYWAVSEQVVNLYGTERNKALALHFEEERTIRKEQLDPSVDELIEAIEAEMAIDNQHLTDQRERNTLVLVLLVFLTLLFGSMFAWFIIASIMKPLRLFNRQLKEISQGGGDLTQKIELKTNDEFAKLAHSFN
;
A
#
# COMPACT_ATOMS: atom_id res chain seq x y z
N MET A 1 46.43 -13.02 -5.64
CA MET A 1 45.39 -13.00 -4.59
C MET A 1 45.28 -14.38 -3.99
N SER A 2 45.33 -14.50 -2.66
CA SER A 2 45.16 -15.79 -1.98
C SER A 2 43.82 -16.43 -2.31
N ILE A 3 43.78 -17.76 -2.33
CA ILE A 3 42.56 -18.56 -2.50
C ILE A 3 41.55 -18.20 -1.41
N LYS A 4 42.02 -18.06 -0.17
CA LYS A 4 41.18 -17.62 0.96
C LYS A 4 40.47 -16.30 0.66
N LEU A 5 41.20 -15.31 0.15
CA LEU A 5 40.62 -14.00 -0.17
C LEU A 5 39.66 -14.09 -1.36
N LYS A 6 39.95 -14.90 -2.38
CA LYS A 6 39.02 -15.15 -3.51
C LYS A 6 37.67 -15.67 -3.03
N LEU A 7 37.67 -16.65 -2.11
CA LEU A 7 36.46 -17.23 -1.54
C LEU A 7 35.70 -16.25 -0.64
N ILE A 8 36.42 -15.49 0.20
CA ILE A 8 35.81 -14.45 1.05
C ILE A 8 35.12 -13.39 0.20
N ILE A 9 35.76 -12.91 -0.87
CA ILE A 9 35.15 -11.91 -1.77
C ILE A 9 33.89 -12.48 -2.44
N LEU A 10 33.93 -13.72 -2.93
CA LEU A 10 32.76 -14.35 -3.54
C LEU A 10 31.56 -14.38 -2.58
N VAL A 11 31.79 -14.86 -1.35
CA VAL A 11 30.73 -14.93 -0.33
C VAL A 11 30.26 -13.54 0.07
N ALA A 12 31.18 -12.59 0.27
CA ALA A 12 30.85 -11.22 0.65
C ALA A 12 30.00 -10.51 -0.42
N VAL A 13 30.31 -10.69 -1.71
CA VAL A 13 29.54 -10.12 -2.82
C VAL A 13 28.14 -10.73 -2.88
N LEU A 14 27.99 -12.04 -2.70
CA LEU A 14 26.69 -12.70 -2.68
C LEU A 14 25.84 -12.22 -1.49
N ILE A 15 26.43 -12.13 -0.29
CA ILE A 15 25.74 -11.61 0.89
C ILE A 15 25.32 -10.15 0.68
N ALA A 16 26.22 -9.31 0.15
CA ALA A 16 25.91 -7.91 -0.13
C ALA A 16 24.73 -7.79 -1.12
N ALA A 17 24.72 -8.58 -2.19
CA ALA A 17 23.63 -8.58 -3.16
C ALA A 17 22.30 -9.05 -2.54
N MET A 18 22.33 -10.08 -1.68
CA MET A 18 21.16 -10.53 -0.94
C MET A 18 20.62 -9.45 0.01
N ILE A 19 21.51 -8.77 0.74
CA ILE A 19 21.14 -7.67 1.65
C ILE A 19 20.53 -6.51 0.84
N SER A 20 21.14 -6.10 -0.26
CA SER A 20 20.62 -5.03 -1.12
C SER A 20 19.23 -5.36 -1.65
N THR A 21 19.02 -6.60 -2.12
CA THR A 21 17.70 -7.06 -2.61
C THR A 21 16.69 -7.10 -1.47
N GLY A 22 17.08 -7.57 -0.28
CA GLY A 22 16.23 -7.60 0.91
C GLY A 22 15.80 -6.20 1.36
N ILE A 23 16.74 -5.25 1.44
CA ILE A 23 16.45 -3.85 1.79
C ILE A 23 15.48 -3.24 0.77
N PHE A 24 15.73 -3.44 -0.53
CA PHE A 24 14.84 -2.95 -1.58
C PHE A 24 13.43 -3.57 -1.49
N SER A 25 13.35 -4.88 -1.21
CA SER A 25 12.07 -5.58 -1.02
C SER A 25 11.31 -5.05 0.19
N ILE A 26 11.97 -4.80 1.32
CA ILE A 26 11.33 -4.25 2.52
C ILE A 26 10.84 -2.82 2.26
N TYR A 27 11.65 -2.00 1.59
CA TYR A 27 11.27 -0.63 1.22
C TYR A 27 10.01 -0.62 0.35
N THR A 28 10.02 -1.38 -0.75
CA THR A 28 8.88 -1.46 -1.68
C THR A 28 7.63 -2.06 -1.03
N PHE A 29 7.79 -3.06 -0.14
CA PHE A 29 6.68 -3.64 0.62
C PHE A 29 6.04 -2.63 1.57
N ASN A 30 6.86 -1.88 2.33
CA ASN A 30 6.35 -0.86 3.25
C ASN A 30 5.68 0.29 2.52
N ASP A 31 6.26 0.75 1.42
CA ASP A 31 5.68 1.80 0.57
C ASP A 31 4.34 1.36 -0.05
N THR A 32 4.28 0.13 -0.55
CA THR A 32 3.04 -0.48 -1.07
C THR A 32 1.97 -0.60 0.01
N ASN A 33 2.35 -1.00 1.23
CA ASN A 33 1.42 -1.09 2.34
C ASN A 33 0.90 0.27 2.79
N LYS A 34 1.73 1.31 2.77
CA LYS A 34 1.30 2.68 3.09
C LYS A 34 0.23 3.17 2.12
N GLN A 35 0.48 3.04 0.82
CA GLN A 35 -0.50 3.41 -0.22
C GLN A 35 -1.78 2.57 -0.13
N MET A 36 -1.67 1.28 0.19
CA MET A 36 -2.84 0.43 0.41
C MET A 36 -3.68 0.87 1.63
N LEU A 37 -3.04 1.38 2.68
CA LEU A 37 -3.74 1.92 3.85
C LEU A 37 -4.48 3.21 3.51
N GLU A 38 -3.86 4.12 2.75
CA GLU A 38 -4.51 5.35 2.28
C GLU A 38 -5.79 5.02 1.48
N ILE A 39 -5.69 4.15 0.46
CA ILE A 39 -6.86 3.69 -0.33
C ILE A 39 -7.95 3.03 0.56
N GLN A 40 -7.57 2.35 1.64
CA GLN A 40 -8.54 1.77 2.58
C GLN A 40 -9.24 2.81 3.45
N GLU A 41 -8.56 3.89 3.80
CA GLU A 41 -9.14 5.03 4.53
C GLU A 41 -10.15 5.76 3.63
N ASP A 42 -9.79 6.01 2.36
CA ASP A 42 -10.70 6.59 1.36
C ASP A 42 -11.92 5.71 1.11
N ALA A 43 -11.73 4.39 0.99
CA ALA A 43 -12.83 3.46 0.82
C ALA A 43 -13.82 3.50 2.01
N LYS A 44 -13.31 3.68 3.23
CA LYS A 44 -14.16 3.86 4.42
C LYS A 44 -14.88 5.20 4.38
N LEU A 45 -14.18 6.28 4.02
CA LEU A 45 -14.77 7.61 3.89
C LEU A 45 -15.90 7.62 2.85
N LEU A 46 -15.69 6.99 1.69
CA LEU A 46 -16.69 6.78 0.65
C LEU A 46 -17.90 6.01 1.16
N GLN A 47 -17.68 4.93 1.93
CA GLN A 47 -18.76 4.16 2.52
C GLN A 47 -19.57 5.01 3.51
N ILE A 48 -18.90 5.82 4.33
CA ILE A 48 -19.55 6.72 5.28
C ILE A 48 -20.38 7.78 4.55
N ALA A 49 -19.84 8.42 3.50
CA ALA A 49 -20.57 9.39 2.69
C ALA A 49 -21.87 8.79 2.09
N LYS A 50 -21.80 7.55 1.59
CA LYS A 50 -22.99 6.81 1.11
C LYS A 50 -23.99 6.51 2.23
N HIS A 51 -23.52 6.18 3.44
CA HIS A 51 -24.39 6.00 4.62
C HIS A 51 -25.04 7.31 5.07
N LEU A 52 -24.34 8.45 4.97
CA LEU A 52 -24.92 9.76 5.24
C LEU A 52 -26.13 10.03 4.32
N GLN A 53 -26.01 9.81 3.01
CA GLN A 53 -27.14 9.94 2.08
C GLN A 53 -28.33 9.05 2.46
N TYR A 54 -28.04 7.80 2.84
CA TYR A 54 -29.07 6.86 3.28
C TYR A 54 -29.77 7.33 4.55
N ARG A 55 -29.03 7.78 5.56
CA ARG A 55 -29.58 8.29 6.83
C ARG A 55 -30.41 9.56 6.63
N LEU A 56 -29.93 10.51 5.83
CA LEU A 56 -30.66 11.73 5.48
C LEU A 56 -31.98 11.44 4.77
N THR A 57 -31.97 10.48 3.82
CA THR A 57 -33.20 10.02 3.18
C THR A 57 -34.14 9.36 4.19
N GLY A 58 -33.59 8.61 5.15
CA GLY A 58 -34.35 8.02 6.26
C GLY A 58 -35.06 9.07 7.13
N ILE A 59 -34.36 10.13 7.53
CA ILE A 59 -34.95 11.24 8.31
C ILE A 59 -36.14 11.85 7.55
N SER A 60 -35.94 12.20 6.27
CA SER A 60 -36.99 12.79 5.43
C SER A 60 -38.19 11.85 5.21
N ASN A 61 -37.99 10.53 5.26
CA ASN A 61 -39.07 9.55 5.16
C ASN A 61 -39.85 9.42 6.47
N ASP A 62 -39.15 9.36 7.60
CA ASP A 62 -39.77 9.28 8.92
C ASP A 62 -40.55 10.54 9.24
N GLU A 63 -40.01 11.72 8.93
CA GLU A 63 -40.71 12.98 9.13
C GLU A 63 -41.99 13.06 8.28
N ARG A 64 -41.97 12.56 7.04
CA ARG A 64 -43.20 12.42 6.24
C ARG A 64 -44.21 11.47 6.88
N ALA A 65 -43.75 10.35 7.43
CA ALA A 65 -44.62 9.42 8.13
C ALA A 65 -45.21 10.05 9.41
N PHE A 66 -44.44 10.86 10.13
CA PHE A 66 -44.90 11.68 11.25
C PHE A 66 -45.94 12.72 10.80
N LEU A 67 -45.66 13.47 9.73
CA LEU A 67 -46.59 14.47 9.18
C LEU A 67 -47.91 13.87 8.69
N ILE A 68 -47.93 12.58 8.33
CA ILE A 68 -49.16 11.86 7.94
C ILE A 68 -49.90 11.34 9.17
N ASN A 69 -49.20 10.62 10.06
CA ASN A 69 -49.83 9.81 11.11
C ASN A 69 -49.81 10.45 12.51
N GLY A 70 -48.89 11.38 12.77
CA GLY A 70 -48.68 12.02 14.06
C GLY A 70 -48.03 11.11 15.12
N ASP A 71 -47.48 9.97 14.73
CA ASP A 71 -46.91 8.99 15.66
C ASP A 71 -45.49 9.39 16.12
N PRO A 72 -45.26 9.60 17.44
CA PRO A 72 -43.96 10.01 17.96
C PRO A 72 -42.81 9.06 17.63
N GLN A 73 -43.08 7.77 17.36
CA GLN A 73 -42.02 6.80 17.04
C GLN A 73 -41.15 7.25 15.85
N PHE A 74 -41.74 8.00 14.91
CA PHE A 74 -41.01 8.51 13.75
C PHE A 74 -40.04 9.63 14.15
N THR A 75 -40.44 10.50 15.09
CA THR A 75 -39.55 11.55 15.62
C THR A 75 -38.40 10.97 16.44
N GLU A 76 -38.64 9.89 17.18
CA GLU A 76 -37.59 9.12 17.86
C GLU A 76 -36.61 8.49 16.84
N GLY A 77 -37.15 7.90 15.76
CA GLY A 77 -36.36 7.35 14.67
C GLY A 77 -35.54 8.39 13.90
N MET A 78 -36.02 9.62 13.79
CA MET A 78 -35.27 10.74 13.23
C MET A 78 -34.09 11.11 14.13
N ALA A 79 -34.31 11.22 15.44
CA ALA A 79 -33.27 11.54 16.41
C ALA A 79 -32.15 10.48 16.42
N GLU A 80 -32.49 9.18 16.40
CA GLU A 80 -31.51 8.09 16.30
C GLU A 80 -30.66 8.21 15.02
N LYS A 81 -31.28 8.55 13.89
CA LYS A 81 -30.55 8.73 12.62
C LYS A 81 -29.64 9.95 12.67
N LYS A 82 -30.07 11.03 13.32
CA LYS A 82 -29.24 12.23 13.53
C LYS A 82 -28.02 11.93 14.39
N GLU A 83 -28.16 11.18 15.48
CA GLU A 83 -27.03 10.71 16.28
C GLU A 83 -26.05 9.87 15.44
N GLY A 84 -26.58 8.96 14.62
CA GLY A 84 -25.75 8.16 13.71
C GLY A 84 -24.99 9.01 12.68
N ILE A 85 -25.64 10.04 12.13
CA ILE A 85 -25.00 11.02 11.24
C ILE A 85 -23.85 11.75 11.95
N ASP A 86 -24.04 12.16 13.20
CA ASP A 86 -22.99 12.86 13.95
C ASP A 86 -21.77 11.97 14.18
N VAL A 87 -21.98 10.68 14.47
CA VAL A 87 -20.89 9.70 14.57
C VAL A 87 -20.16 9.57 13.23
N TYR A 88 -20.89 9.47 12.12
CA TYR A 88 -20.31 9.38 10.79
C TYR A 88 -19.51 10.62 10.39
N LEU A 89 -19.98 11.82 10.72
CA LEU A 89 -19.23 13.06 10.46
C LEU A 89 -17.93 13.12 11.27
N GLN A 90 -17.97 12.73 12.55
CA GLN A 90 -16.77 12.66 13.39
C GLN A 90 -15.77 11.62 12.92
N GLU A 91 -16.24 10.47 12.41
CA GLU A 91 -15.37 9.46 11.80
C GLU A 91 -14.78 9.96 10.48
N SER A 92 -15.58 10.63 9.65
CA SER A 92 -15.15 11.22 8.38
C SER A 92 -14.02 12.24 8.58
N LEU A 93 -14.13 13.12 9.58
CA LEU A 93 -13.09 14.10 9.92
C LEU A 93 -11.78 13.48 10.42
N LYS A 94 -11.80 12.24 10.92
CA LYS A 94 -10.60 11.50 11.32
C LYS A 94 -9.93 10.78 10.14
N LEU A 95 -10.72 10.42 9.14
CA LEU A 95 -10.28 9.69 7.95
C LEU A 95 -9.81 10.63 6.84
N ALA A 96 -10.35 11.86 6.78
CA ALA A 96 -9.99 12.84 5.77
C ALA A 96 -8.46 13.08 5.75
N ALA A 97 -7.83 12.69 4.65
CA ALA A 97 -6.39 12.82 4.44
C ALA A 97 -6.03 14.24 3.97
N HIS A 98 -6.97 14.92 3.31
CA HIS A 98 -6.73 16.18 2.64
C HIS A 98 -7.54 17.35 3.24
N THR A 99 -6.96 18.55 3.13
CA THR A 99 -7.62 19.79 3.58
C THR A 99 -8.93 20.02 2.83
N ALA A 100 -8.98 19.71 1.53
CA ALA A 100 -10.18 19.88 0.71
C ALA A 100 -11.35 19.00 1.21
N GLU A 101 -11.08 17.73 1.50
CA GLU A 101 -12.06 16.80 2.07
C GLU A 101 -12.56 17.28 3.44
N THR A 102 -11.62 17.68 4.30
CA THR A 102 -11.95 18.19 5.65
C THR A 102 -12.90 19.38 5.58
N GLU A 103 -12.64 20.34 4.68
CA GLU A 103 -13.50 21.51 4.52
C GLU A 103 -14.86 21.13 3.91
N LYS A 104 -14.90 20.22 2.93
CA LYS A 104 -16.15 19.71 2.35
C LYS A 104 -17.00 18.96 3.39
N ILE A 105 -16.39 18.17 4.27
CA ILE A 105 -17.09 17.47 5.37
C ILE A 105 -17.67 18.47 6.37
N LYS A 106 -16.96 19.55 6.70
CA LYS A 106 -17.47 20.62 7.57
C LYS A 106 -18.62 21.39 6.92
N GLU A 107 -18.55 21.64 5.62
CA GLU A 107 -19.63 22.24 4.84
C GLU A 107 -20.89 21.36 4.89
N ILE A 108 -20.74 20.06 4.62
CA ILE A 108 -21.84 19.08 4.77
C ILE A 108 -22.40 19.08 6.20
N GLN A 109 -21.53 19.10 7.22
CA GLN A 109 -21.96 19.18 8.62
C GLN A 109 -22.82 20.43 8.87
N SER A 110 -22.39 21.60 8.40
CA SER A 110 -23.15 22.85 8.55
C SER A 110 -24.54 22.74 7.91
N TYR A 111 -24.63 22.19 6.69
CA TYR A 111 -25.92 22.02 6.03
C TYR A 111 -26.82 20.99 6.72
N ILE A 112 -26.24 19.98 7.38
CA ILE A 112 -27.01 19.00 8.17
C ILE A 112 -27.58 19.68 9.42
N GLU A 113 -26.82 20.56 10.05
CA GLU A 113 -27.28 21.35 11.20
C GLU A 113 -28.42 22.29 10.80
N ASP A 114 -28.30 22.98 9.66
CA ASP A 114 -29.37 23.83 9.12
C ASP A 114 -30.63 23.02 8.78
N TYR A 115 -30.47 21.89 8.08
CA TYR A 115 -31.57 20.97 7.76
C TYR A 115 -32.28 20.46 9.03
N TRP A 116 -31.50 20.05 10.04
CA TRP A 116 -32.05 19.55 11.30
C TRP A 116 -32.82 20.63 12.06
N ALA A 117 -32.33 21.87 12.09
CA ALA A 117 -33.01 22.98 12.74
C ALA A 117 -34.39 23.28 12.12
N VAL A 118 -34.54 23.10 10.80
CA VAL A 118 -35.84 23.23 10.13
C VAL A 118 -36.73 22.03 10.45
N SER A 119 -36.18 20.81 10.43
CA SER A 119 -36.92 19.60 10.80
C SER A 119 -37.46 19.64 12.23
N GLU A 120 -36.71 20.17 13.19
CA GLU A 120 -37.20 20.40 14.56
C GLU A 120 -38.37 21.40 14.59
N GLN A 121 -38.35 22.44 13.76
CA GLN A 121 -39.49 23.35 13.63
C GLN A 121 -40.71 22.68 13.03
N VAL A 122 -40.54 21.80 12.04
CA VAL A 122 -41.62 20.98 11.46
C VAL A 122 -42.30 20.16 12.55
N VAL A 123 -41.52 19.43 13.36
CA VAL A 123 -42.04 18.60 14.45
C VAL A 123 -42.76 19.44 15.51
N ASN A 124 -42.15 20.56 15.93
CA ASN A 124 -42.72 21.43 16.96
C ASN A 124 -44.03 22.11 16.53
N LEU A 125 -44.15 22.49 15.26
CA LEU A 125 -45.33 23.17 14.72
C LEU A 125 -46.45 22.22 14.30
N TYR A 126 -46.19 20.91 14.22
CA TYR A 126 -47.17 19.92 13.74
C TYR A 126 -48.52 19.99 14.48
N GLY A 127 -48.50 20.13 15.81
CA GLY A 127 -49.69 20.12 16.65
C GLY A 127 -50.45 21.45 16.70
N THR A 128 -49.82 22.57 16.36
CA THR A 128 -50.37 23.94 16.53
C THR A 128 -50.60 24.65 15.19
N GLU A 129 -49.65 24.56 14.27
CA GLU A 129 -49.63 25.25 12.97
C GLU A 129 -49.34 24.27 11.82
N ARG A 130 -50.13 23.20 11.69
CA ARG A 130 -49.87 22.08 10.74
C ARG A 130 -49.55 22.52 9.30
N ASN A 131 -50.25 23.51 8.76
CA ASN A 131 -49.99 24.01 7.40
C ASN A 131 -48.60 24.65 7.27
N LYS A 132 -48.13 25.31 8.32
CA LYS A 132 -46.78 25.90 8.38
C LYS A 132 -45.72 24.80 8.50
N ALA A 133 -45.96 23.76 9.31
CA ALA A 133 -45.09 22.60 9.38
C ALA A 133 -44.95 21.90 8.01
N LEU A 134 -46.04 21.74 7.27
CA LEU A 134 -46.02 21.20 5.91
C LEU A 134 -45.25 22.10 4.93
N ALA A 135 -45.44 23.42 5.01
CA ALA A 135 -44.70 24.37 4.17
C ALA A 135 -43.19 24.30 4.44
N LEU A 136 -42.77 24.29 5.71
CA LEU A 136 -41.35 24.15 6.08
C LEU A 136 -40.73 22.87 5.52
N HIS A 137 -41.41 21.73 5.67
CA HIS A 137 -40.92 20.44 5.16
C HIS A 137 -40.82 20.40 3.62
N PHE A 138 -41.87 20.84 2.91
CA PHE A 138 -41.93 20.72 1.46
C PHE A 138 -41.20 21.84 0.70
N GLU A 139 -40.91 22.96 1.35
CA GLU A 139 -40.21 24.11 0.75
C GLU A 139 -38.80 24.26 1.32
N GLU A 140 -38.65 24.80 2.54
CA GLU A 140 -37.35 25.19 3.10
C GLU A 140 -36.43 23.97 3.31
N GLU A 141 -36.89 22.95 4.02
CA GLU A 141 -36.12 21.74 4.28
C GLU A 141 -35.76 21.01 2.98
N ARG A 142 -36.72 20.90 2.05
CA ARG A 142 -36.49 20.33 0.73
C ARG A 142 -35.44 21.10 -0.04
N THR A 143 -35.43 22.44 0.05
CA THR A 143 -34.48 23.31 -0.64
C THR A 143 -33.07 23.09 -0.08
N ILE A 144 -32.89 23.13 1.24
CA ILE A 144 -31.62 22.83 1.90
C ILE A 144 -31.11 21.46 1.45
N ARG A 145 -32.00 20.46 1.46
CA ARG A 145 -31.61 19.12 1.06
C ARG A 145 -31.17 19.03 -0.41
N LYS A 146 -31.99 19.54 -1.33
CA LYS A 146 -31.80 19.33 -2.77
C LYS A 146 -30.80 20.27 -3.43
N GLU A 147 -30.62 21.44 -2.87
CA GLU A 147 -29.73 22.46 -3.44
C GLU A 147 -28.39 22.55 -2.72
N GLN A 148 -28.29 22.04 -1.48
CA GLN A 148 -27.06 22.12 -0.68
C GLN A 148 -26.55 20.74 -0.26
N LEU A 149 -27.34 19.94 0.48
CA LEU A 149 -26.87 18.67 1.05
C LEU A 149 -26.58 17.59 0.01
N ASP A 150 -27.59 17.18 -0.76
CA ASP A 150 -27.44 16.09 -1.73
C ASP A 150 -26.28 16.39 -2.69
N PRO A 151 -26.18 17.60 -3.30
CA PRO A 151 -25.04 17.94 -4.17
C PRO A 151 -23.68 17.93 -3.45
N SER A 152 -23.58 18.45 -2.22
CA SER A 152 -22.31 18.50 -1.49
C SER A 152 -21.80 17.10 -1.14
N VAL A 153 -22.72 16.18 -0.79
CA VAL A 153 -22.37 14.78 -0.53
C VAL A 153 -22.02 14.05 -1.83
N ASP A 154 -22.73 14.30 -2.93
CA ASP A 154 -22.42 13.75 -4.25
C ASP A 154 -21.03 14.21 -4.72
N GLU A 155 -20.71 15.50 -4.60
CA GLU A 155 -19.39 16.05 -4.93
C GLU A 155 -18.27 15.38 -4.12
N LEU A 156 -18.50 15.14 -2.82
CA LEU A 156 -17.54 14.44 -1.97
C LEU A 156 -17.34 12.98 -2.43
N ILE A 157 -18.42 12.29 -2.76
CA ILE A 157 -18.38 10.91 -3.28
C ILE A 157 -17.61 10.86 -4.59
N GLU A 158 -17.91 11.74 -5.53
CA GLU A 158 -17.23 11.81 -6.83
C GLU A 158 -15.74 12.13 -6.69
N ALA A 159 -15.38 13.04 -5.78
CA ALA A 159 -13.99 13.38 -5.50
C ALA A 159 -13.21 12.17 -4.97
N ILE A 160 -13.76 11.47 -3.97
CA ILE A 160 -13.12 10.28 -3.37
C ILE A 160 -13.02 9.14 -4.40
N GLU A 161 -14.07 8.89 -5.20
CA GLU A 161 -14.03 7.86 -6.23
C GLU A 161 -12.98 8.15 -7.31
N ALA A 162 -12.82 9.42 -7.70
CA ALA A 162 -11.80 9.85 -8.66
C ALA A 162 -10.38 9.70 -8.08
N GLU A 163 -10.17 10.09 -6.82
CA GLU A 163 -8.90 9.95 -6.12
C GLU A 163 -8.51 8.48 -5.98
N MET A 164 -9.41 7.64 -5.48
CA MET A 164 -9.18 6.20 -5.37
C MET A 164 -8.86 5.55 -6.73
N ALA A 165 -9.50 5.99 -7.83
CA ALA A 165 -9.20 5.47 -9.16
C ALA A 165 -7.77 5.81 -9.60
N ILE A 166 -7.33 7.06 -9.34
CA ILE A 166 -5.96 7.51 -9.61
C ILE A 166 -4.95 6.73 -8.78
N ASP A 167 -5.21 6.57 -7.48
CA ASP A 167 -4.31 5.89 -6.55
C ASP A 167 -4.19 4.40 -6.83
N ASN A 168 -5.29 3.73 -7.18
CA ASN A 168 -5.25 2.33 -7.60
C ASN A 168 -4.46 2.14 -8.89
N GLN A 169 -4.59 3.05 -9.85
CA GLN A 169 -3.81 3.01 -11.09
C GLN A 169 -2.32 3.22 -10.79
N HIS A 170 -1.99 4.27 -10.03
CA HIS A 170 -0.61 4.57 -9.64
C HIS A 170 0.02 3.41 -8.86
N LEU A 171 -0.70 2.82 -7.89
CA LEU A 171 -0.25 1.65 -7.14
C LEU A 171 0.02 0.45 -8.04
N THR A 172 -0.81 0.24 -9.07
CA THR A 172 -0.62 -0.84 -10.04
C THR A 172 0.64 -0.62 -10.87
N ASP A 173 0.81 0.57 -11.45
CA ASP A 173 1.98 0.94 -12.24
C ASP A 173 3.28 0.82 -11.43
N GLN A 174 3.25 1.27 -10.17
CA GLN A 174 4.37 1.15 -9.25
C GLN A 174 4.68 -0.31 -8.91
N ARG A 175 3.68 -1.14 -8.65
CA ARG A 175 3.87 -2.58 -8.36
C ARG A 175 4.49 -3.32 -9.55
N GLU A 176 4.03 -3.04 -10.77
CA GLU A 176 4.60 -3.63 -11.99
C GLU A 176 6.07 -3.23 -12.16
N ARG A 177 6.37 -1.92 -12.04
CA ARG A 177 7.74 -1.40 -12.10
C ARG A 177 8.64 -2.01 -11.02
N ASN A 178 8.18 -2.04 -9.78
CA ASN A 178 8.97 -2.55 -8.65
C ASN A 178 9.22 -4.06 -8.79
N THR A 179 8.23 -4.81 -9.29
CA THR A 179 8.36 -6.24 -9.57
C THR A 179 9.37 -6.49 -10.69
N LEU A 180 9.31 -5.71 -11.78
CA LEU A 180 10.30 -5.79 -12.87
C LEU A 180 11.72 -5.53 -12.35
N VAL A 181 11.90 -4.47 -11.56
CA VAL A 181 13.20 -4.13 -10.95
C VAL A 181 13.69 -5.27 -10.04
N LEU A 182 12.82 -5.83 -9.21
CA LEU A 182 13.18 -6.94 -8.32
C LEU A 182 13.59 -8.19 -9.11
N VAL A 183 12.83 -8.56 -10.15
CA VAL A 183 13.16 -9.68 -11.04
C VAL A 183 14.52 -9.47 -11.71
N LEU A 184 14.80 -8.26 -12.20
CA LEU A 184 16.09 -7.92 -12.79
C LEU A 184 17.22 -8.00 -11.77
N LEU A 185 17.03 -7.49 -10.54
CA LEU A 185 18.03 -7.58 -9.47
C LEU A 185 18.36 -9.03 -9.11
N VAL A 186 17.34 -9.88 -8.97
CA VAL A 186 17.51 -11.32 -8.70
C VAL A 186 18.23 -11.99 -9.86
N PHE A 187 17.80 -11.74 -11.10
CA PHE A 187 18.43 -12.30 -12.29
C PHE A 187 19.90 -11.91 -12.40
N LEU A 188 20.24 -10.63 -12.24
CA LEU A 188 21.62 -10.15 -12.29
C LEU A 188 22.46 -10.73 -11.15
N THR A 189 21.90 -10.85 -9.95
CA THR A 189 22.58 -11.48 -8.80
C THR A 189 22.92 -12.93 -9.09
N LEU A 190 21.98 -13.70 -9.65
CA LEU A 190 22.22 -15.10 -10.04
C LEU A 190 23.23 -15.21 -11.19
N LEU A 191 23.10 -14.36 -12.22
CA LEU A 191 23.98 -14.37 -13.39
C LEU A 191 25.42 -14.06 -13.00
N PHE A 192 25.65 -12.93 -12.32
CA PHE A 192 26.99 -12.53 -11.90
C PHE A 192 27.52 -13.45 -10.81
N GLY A 193 26.70 -13.85 -9.84
CA GLY A 193 27.10 -14.81 -8.80
C GLY A 193 27.58 -16.14 -9.38
N SER A 194 26.85 -16.69 -10.36
CA SER A 194 27.23 -17.92 -11.06
C SER A 194 28.52 -17.74 -11.87
N MET A 195 28.63 -16.62 -12.58
CA MET A 195 29.82 -16.30 -13.38
C MET A 195 31.07 -16.17 -12.50
N PHE A 196 30.99 -15.44 -11.39
CA PHE A 196 32.07 -15.31 -10.42
C PHE A 196 32.43 -16.65 -9.78
N ALA A 197 31.43 -17.43 -9.36
CA ALA A 197 31.65 -18.76 -8.80
C ALA A 197 32.40 -19.66 -9.79
N TRP A 198 31.98 -19.67 -11.06
CA TRP A 198 32.66 -20.44 -12.11
C TRP A 198 34.12 -20.01 -12.29
N PHE A 199 34.41 -18.70 -12.33
CA PHE A 199 35.80 -18.20 -12.42
C PHE A 199 36.66 -18.63 -11.22
N ILE A 200 36.15 -18.54 -10.00
CA ILE A 200 36.88 -18.96 -8.80
C ILE A 200 37.11 -20.47 -8.79
N ILE A 201 36.08 -21.28 -9.08
CA ILE A 201 36.20 -22.74 -9.17
C ILE A 201 37.23 -23.11 -10.23
N ALA A 202 37.16 -22.51 -11.42
CA ALA A 202 38.14 -22.76 -12.49
C ALA A 202 39.56 -22.38 -12.09
N SER A 203 39.74 -21.27 -11.35
CA SER A 203 41.06 -20.84 -10.84
C SER A 203 41.66 -21.80 -9.81
N ILE A 204 40.84 -22.54 -9.06
CA ILE A 204 41.30 -23.48 -8.02
C ILE A 204 41.47 -24.89 -8.62
N MET A 205 40.48 -25.35 -9.38
CA MET A 205 40.44 -26.70 -9.92
C MET A 205 41.51 -26.96 -10.98
N LYS A 206 41.91 -25.94 -11.77
CA LYS A 206 42.98 -26.09 -12.78
C LYS A 206 44.34 -26.45 -12.14
N PRO A 207 44.91 -25.66 -11.21
CA PRO A 207 46.15 -26.03 -10.51
C PRO A 207 46.02 -27.35 -9.74
N LEU A 208 44.90 -27.56 -9.04
CA LEU A 208 44.70 -28.77 -8.24
C LEU A 208 44.76 -30.06 -9.09
N ARG A 209 44.14 -30.04 -10.27
CA ARG A 209 44.21 -31.17 -11.23
C ARG A 209 45.64 -31.39 -11.76
N LEU A 210 46.41 -30.32 -11.97
CA LEU A 210 47.80 -30.41 -12.41
C LEU A 210 48.68 -31.10 -11.36
N PHE A 211 48.58 -30.68 -10.10
CA PHE A 211 49.28 -31.33 -8.98
C PHE A 211 48.88 -32.79 -8.83
N ASN A 212 47.57 -33.08 -8.85
CA ASN A 212 47.08 -34.45 -8.67
C ASN A 212 47.58 -35.39 -9.78
N ARG A 213 47.64 -34.90 -11.03
CA ARG A 213 48.22 -35.66 -12.15
C ARG A 213 49.71 -35.96 -11.93
N GLN A 214 50.52 -34.95 -11.60
CA GLN A 214 51.96 -35.12 -11.36
C GLN A 214 52.25 -36.09 -10.21
N LEU A 215 51.54 -35.94 -9.08
CA LEU A 215 51.68 -36.84 -7.94
C LEU A 215 51.30 -38.28 -8.28
N LYS A 216 50.26 -38.47 -9.10
CA LYS A 216 49.83 -39.79 -9.55
C LYS A 216 50.88 -40.45 -10.43
N GLU A 217 51.48 -39.73 -11.37
CA GLU A 217 52.57 -40.22 -12.24
C GLU A 217 53.78 -40.69 -11.41
N ILE A 218 54.18 -39.92 -10.39
CA ILE A 218 55.25 -40.30 -9.47
C ILE A 218 54.88 -41.57 -8.68
N SER A 219 53.68 -41.62 -8.09
CA SER A 219 53.25 -42.74 -7.24
C SER A 219 53.15 -44.09 -7.98
N GLN A 220 52.92 -44.05 -9.30
CA GLN A 220 52.77 -45.24 -10.14
C GLN A 220 54.12 -45.78 -10.65
N GLY A 221 55.24 -45.18 -10.23
CA GLY A 221 56.60 -45.66 -10.54
C GLY A 221 57.13 -45.30 -11.93
N GLY A 222 56.39 -44.48 -12.70
CA GLY A 222 56.78 -44.02 -14.03
C GLY A 222 57.02 -42.51 -14.16
N GLY A 223 56.90 -41.74 -13.07
CA GLY A 223 57.01 -40.29 -13.09
C GLY A 223 58.44 -39.78 -13.14
N ASP A 224 58.73 -38.90 -14.10
CA ASP A 224 60.01 -38.18 -14.21
C ASP A 224 60.09 -37.06 -13.16
N LEU A 225 60.95 -37.27 -12.15
CA LEU A 225 61.19 -36.35 -11.04
C LEU A 225 61.88 -35.03 -11.46
N THR A 226 62.29 -34.89 -12.72
CA THR A 226 62.85 -33.63 -13.24
C THR A 226 61.79 -32.68 -13.78
N GLN A 227 60.53 -33.12 -13.89
CA GLN A 227 59.45 -32.26 -14.34
C GLN A 227 59.10 -31.18 -13.32
N LYS A 228 59.02 -29.94 -13.79
CA LYS A 228 58.63 -28.78 -12.99
C LYS A 228 57.16 -28.43 -13.18
N ILE A 229 56.51 -28.04 -12.10
CA ILE A 229 55.18 -27.43 -12.14
C ILE A 229 55.36 -25.92 -12.27
N GLU A 230 55.04 -25.38 -13.44
CA GLU A 230 55.04 -23.94 -13.67
C GLU A 230 53.62 -23.38 -13.57
N LEU A 231 53.39 -22.54 -12.55
CA LEU A 231 52.14 -21.80 -12.40
C LEU A 231 52.42 -20.31 -12.54
N LYS A 232 51.64 -19.64 -13.39
CA LYS A 232 51.69 -18.18 -13.57
C LYS A 232 50.85 -17.42 -12.52
N THR A 233 50.43 -18.08 -11.44
CA THR A 233 49.66 -17.48 -10.35
C THR A 233 50.58 -16.97 -9.25
N ASN A 234 50.08 -16.07 -8.40
CA ASN A 234 50.78 -15.58 -7.20
C ASN A 234 49.94 -15.92 -5.95
N ASP A 235 49.47 -17.16 -5.86
CA ASP A 235 48.64 -17.68 -4.76
C ASP A 235 49.30 -18.90 -4.10
N GLU A 236 48.59 -19.54 -3.18
CA GLU A 236 49.09 -20.67 -2.40
C GLU A 236 49.57 -21.83 -3.29
N PHE A 237 48.98 -22.01 -4.48
CA PHE A 237 49.44 -23.02 -5.44
C PHE A 237 50.80 -22.68 -6.05
N ALA A 238 51.13 -21.40 -6.25
CA ALA A 238 52.46 -21.00 -6.73
C ALA A 238 53.55 -21.27 -5.69
N LYS A 239 53.24 -21.04 -4.41
CA LYS A 239 54.13 -21.42 -3.30
C LYS A 239 54.32 -22.93 -3.26
N LEU A 240 53.24 -23.71 -3.41
CA LEU A 240 53.31 -25.17 -3.46
C LEU A 240 54.13 -25.66 -4.65
N ALA A 241 54.00 -25.03 -5.82
CA ALA A 241 54.77 -25.38 -7.01
C ALA A 241 56.26 -25.10 -6.80
N HIS A 242 56.58 -23.99 -6.13
CA HIS A 242 57.96 -23.66 -5.82
C HIS A 242 58.60 -24.61 -4.80
N SER A 243 57.83 -25.14 -3.85
CA SER A 243 58.29 -26.18 -2.91
C SER A 243 58.36 -27.58 -3.53
N PHE A 244 57.63 -27.82 -4.63
CA PHE A 244 57.65 -29.10 -5.35
C PHE A 244 58.85 -29.22 -6.31
N ASN A 245 59.25 -28.11 -6.93
CA ASN A 245 60.38 -28.01 -7.85
C ASN A 245 61.73 -27.95 -7.11
#